data_AF-D5ABZ3-F1
#
_entry.id   AF-D5ABZ3-F1
#
_cell.length_a   1.000
_cell.length_b   1.000
_cell.length_c   1.000
_cell.angle_alpha   90.00
_cell.angle_beta   90.00
_cell.angle_gamma   90.00
#
_symmetry.space_group_name_H-M   'P 1'
#
loop_
_entity.id
_entity.type
_entity.pdbx_description
1 polymer ?
#
loop_
_entity_poly.entity_id
_entity_poly.type
_entity_poly.pdbx_seq_one_letter_code
_entity_poly.pdbx_strand_id
1 'polypeptide(L)'
;MGFRGFRVLRNSSQFCYSNFFQSSRGVSCAQSSPFLSASLEHGESSIYGPQGFCSSKSAATSGNGMWSLISARGLCSFVPTPQTDLVISPSELLAAQAAYAAQRVQGKFEDLTLRVTNMRNEDKGMIVLAGDVFDVPIRKDIIHRVVRWQLAKRRQGTHSTKTISEVSGTGRKPWPQKGTGKARHGTLRGPQFRHGATMHGPKPRSHAIKLQKKVRRLGLKIALSARAAEGKLMVFDTFDLTTHKTKEVAKYVSQLENCKKILLVEGGPVNKKLGLATQNLHYANVLPSIGLNVYSILQHDTLVMTADAVNRIVERMHTPINR
;
A
#
# COMPACT_ATOMS: atom_id res chain seq x y z
N MET A 1 -10.67 -66.13 -1.80
CA MET A 1 -10.90 -64.73 -2.22
C MET A 1 -10.28 -63.81 -1.17
N GLY A 2 -9.13 -63.23 -1.51
CA GLY A 2 -8.33 -62.43 -0.57
C GLY A 2 -8.84 -61.00 -0.44
N PHE A 3 -9.18 -60.57 0.78
CA PHE A 3 -9.37 -59.17 1.10
C PHE A 3 -8.07 -58.62 1.68
N ARG A 4 -7.29 -57.94 0.83
CA ARG A 4 -6.12 -57.17 1.25
C ARG A 4 -6.58 -55.91 1.96
N GLY A 5 -6.07 -55.74 3.19
CA GLY A 5 -6.35 -54.60 4.05
C GLY A 5 -5.81 -53.28 3.50
N PHE A 6 -6.63 -52.24 3.57
CA PHE A 6 -6.21 -50.86 3.37
C PHE A 6 -5.69 -50.29 4.69
N ARG A 7 -4.37 -50.16 4.78
CA ARG A 7 -3.64 -49.51 5.87
C ARG A 7 -3.70 -48.00 5.67
N VAL A 8 -4.50 -47.30 6.48
CA VAL A 8 -4.54 -45.83 6.52
C VAL A 8 -3.30 -45.33 7.26
N LEU A 9 -2.36 -44.74 6.52
CA LEU A 9 -1.19 -44.06 7.06
C LEU A 9 -1.62 -42.73 7.71
N ARG A 10 -1.52 -42.65 9.04
CA ARG A 10 -1.62 -41.39 9.80
C ARG A 10 -0.26 -40.69 9.72
N ASN A 11 -0.18 -39.60 8.95
CA ASN A 11 0.93 -38.67 9.06
C ASN A 11 0.69 -37.72 10.24
N SER A 12 1.36 -38.02 11.35
CA SER A 12 1.51 -37.16 12.51
C SER A 12 2.76 -36.29 12.34
N SER A 13 2.60 -35.08 11.83
CA SER A 13 3.61 -34.02 11.94
C SER A 13 3.15 -33.01 12.99
N GLN A 14 3.50 -33.30 14.25
CA GLN A 14 3.45 -32.35 15.34
C GLN A 14 4.50 -31.26 15.07
N PHE A 15 4.07 -30.05 14.73
CA PHE A 15 4.93 -28.87 14.83
C PHE A 15 4.86 -28.35 16.27
N CYS A 16 5.92 -28.63 17.02
CA CYS A 16 6.23 -27.99 18.28
C CYS A 16 6.49 -26.49 18.05
N TYR A 17 5.66 -25.63 18.64
CA TYR A 17 6.01 -24.24 18.88
C TYR A 17 6.84 -24.19 20.17
N SER A 18 8.17 -24.05 20.03
CA SER A 18 9.05 -23.68 21.13
C SER A 18 8.99 -22.17 21.35
N ASN A 19 8.63 -21.79 22.57
CA ASN A 19 8.74 -20.45 23.11
C ASN A 19 10.22 -20.00 23.08
N PHE A 20 10.49 -18.87 22.45
CA PHE A 20 11.76 -18.15 22.61
C PHE A 20 11.44 -16.72 23.04
N PHE A 21 11.30 -16.55 24.36
CA PHE A 21 11.19 -15.26 25.02
C PHE A 21 12.50 -15.05 25.78
N GLN A 22 13.45 -14.33 25.17
CA GLN A 22 14.68 -13.91 25.84
C GLN A 22 14.69 -12.39 25.94
N SER A 23 14.55 -11.95 27.19
CA SER A 23 15.23 -10.83 27.84
C SER A 23 15.85 -9.75 26.95
N SER A 24 15.25 -8.56 26.98
CA SER A 24 16.02 -7.32 26.92
C SER A 24 15.78 -6.53 28.21
N ARG A 25 16.90 -6.26 28.87
CA ARG A 25 17.04 -5.58 30.15
C ARG A 25 16.52 -4.16 30.02
N GLY A 26 15.79 -3.71 31.04
CA GLY A 26 15.44 -2.32 31.24
C GLY A 26 16.69 -1.47 31.46
N VAL A 27 16.78 -0.39 30.70
CA VAL A 27 17.60 0.76 31.05
C VAL A 27 16.63 1.93 31.20
N SER A 28 16.42 2.30 32.45
CA SER A 28 15.84 3.57 32.85
C SER A 28 16.79 4.70 32.47
N CYS A 29 16.29 5.73 31.80
CA CYS A 29 16.80 7.08 31.97
C CYS A 29 15.63 8.06 31.95
N ALA A 30 15.46 8.70 33.09
CA ALA A 30 14.61 9.85 33.31
C ALA A 30 15.29 11.12 32.78
N GLN A 31 14.56 12.24 32.87
CA GLN A 31 14.97 13.64 32.67
C GLN A 31 14.96 14.11 31.22
N SER A 32 14.50 15.29 30.85
CA SER A 32 13.68 16.36 31.45
C SER A 32 13.63 17.41 30.35
N SER A 33 12.42 17.84 29.97
CA SER A 33 12.21 18.95 29.05
C SER A 33 12.55 20.28 29.72
N PRO A 34 13.24 21.21 29.03
CA PRO A 34 13.11 22.62 29.33
C PRO A 34 12.13 23.26 28.34
N PHE A 35 11.02 23.70 28.93
CA PHE A 35 10.19 24.81 28.47
C PHE A 35 11.10 26.05 28.30
N LEU A 36 11.04 26.70 27.14
CA LEU A 36 11.44 28.11 27.02
C LEU A 36 10.54 28.79 25.99
N SER A 37 9.75 29.70 26.54
CA SER A 37 8.83 30.64 25.92
C SER A 37 9.56 31.66 25.05
N ALA A 38 9.11 31.85 23.81
CA ALA A 38 9.37 33.06 23.04
C ALA A 38 8.01 33.66 22.65
N SER A 39 7.73 34.82 23.20
CA SER A 39 6.55 35.64 22.97
C SER A 39 6.69 36.45 21.68
N LEU A 40 5.55 36.62 21.00
CA LEU A 40 5.06 37.82 20.33
C LEU A 40 6.01 38.54 19.35
N GLU A 41 5.66 38.54 18.05
CA GLU A 41 5.27 39.77 17.34
C GLU A 41 4.20 39.42 16.28
N HIS A 42 3.12 40.20 16.29
CA HIS A 42 2.00 40.15 15.35
C HIS A 42 2.32 41.04 14.14
N GLY A 43 2.04 40.55 12.94
CA GLY A 43 2.03 41.33 11.71
C GLY A 43 0.82 40.96 10.88
N GLU A 44 -0.31 41.60 11.16
CA GLU A 44 -1.53 41.51 10.38
C GLU A 44 -1.30 42.11 8.98
N SER A 45 -1.72 41.41 7.93
CA SER A 45 -1.94 42.01 6.63
C SER A 45 -3.29 41.54 6.11
N SER A 46 -4.24 42.46 6.06
CA SER A 46 -5.46 42.29 5.31
C SER A 46 -5.90 43.63 4.74
N ILE A 47 -6.53 43.53 3.57
CA ILE A 47 -7.63 44.36 3.06
C ILE A 47 -7.31 45.36 1.90
N TYR A 48 -7.71 44.88 0.69
CA TYR A 48 -8.33 45.56 -0.47
C TYR A 48 -7.53 46.57 -1.33
N GLY A 49 -7.52 46.34 -2.66
CA GLY A 49 -7.24 47.34 -3.71
C GLY A 49 -8.52 48.08 -4.16
N PRO A 50 -8.64 48.59 -5.41
CA PRO A 50 -7.67 48.94 -6.45
C PRO A 50 -7.87 50.42 -6.94
N GLN A 51 -7.54 50.74 -8.21
CA GLN A 51 -7.62 52.03 -8.97
C GLN A 51 -6.25 52.74 -9.02
N GLY A 52 -5.65 53.16 -10.14
CA GLY A 52 -6.14 53.45 -11.48
C GLY A 52 -5.75 54.88 -11.87
N PHE A 53 -4.95 55.03 -12.93
CA PHE A 53 -4.76 56.21 -13.80
C PHE A 53 -3.69 57.31 -13.54
N CYS A 54 -2.88 57.46 -14.59
CA CYS A 54 -2.34 58.65 -15.29
C CYS A 54 -1.46 59.71 -14.59
N SER A 55 -0.17 59.67 -14.97
CA SER A 55 0.53 60.66 -15.81
C SER A 55 0.23 62.16 -15.61
N SER A 56 1.26 62.94 -15.23
CA SER A 56 1.90 63.91 -16.14
C SER A 56 2.83 64.91 -15.40
N LYS A 57 3.94 65.24 -16.10
CA LYS A 57 4.69 66.53 -16.14
C LYS A 57 5.40 67.01 -14.86
N SER A 58 6.74 67.04 -14.85
CA SER A 58 7.64 68.06 -15.42
C SER A 58 7.61 69.40 -14.66
N ALA A 59 8.70 69.74 -13.98
CA ALA A 59 9.49 70.96 -14.21
C ALA A 59 10.58 71.13 -13.13
N ALA A 60 11.78 71.43 -13.61
CA ALA A 60 12.97 71.78 -12.85
C ALA A 60 12.91 73.24 -12.35
N THR A 61 13.71 73.59 -11.34
CA THR A 61 14.29 74.95 -11.23
C THR A 61 15.64 74.88 -10.52
N SER A 62 16.61 75.54 -11.18
CA SER A 62 17.92 76.08 -10.76
C SER A 62 18.01 76.60 -9.32
N GLY A 63 19.15 76.75 -8.67
CA GLY A 63 20.57 76.76 -9.06
C GLY A 63 21.38 77.60 -8.03
N ASN A 64 22.71 77.43 -8.05
CA ASN A 64 23.77 78.26 -7.42
C ASN A 64 23.89 78.19 -5.88
N GLY A 65 25.05 77.99 -5.24
CA GLY A 65 26.43 77.75 -5.67
C GLY A 65 27.40 77.81 -4.47
N MET A 66 28.56 77.14 -4.60
CA MET A 66 29.90 77.50 -4.06
C MET A 66 30.07 77.48 -2.50
N TRP A 67 31.04 76.80 -1.85
CA TRP A 67 32.51 76.88 -1.94
C TRP A 67 33.23 75.64 -1.32
N SER A 68 34.15 75.06 -2.11
CA SER A 68 35.57 74.72 -1.84
C SER A 68 36.08 73.64 -0.84
N LEU A 69 36.85 72.69 -1.43
CA LEU A 69 38.19 72.13 -1.09
C LEU A 69 38.32 71.22 0.16
N ILE A 70 38.92 70.01 0.12
CA ILE A 70 40.34 69.70 -0.15
C ILE A 70 40.53 68.22 -0.61
N SER A 71 41.28 68.07 -1.71
CA SER A 71 42.25 67.04 -2.13
C SER A 71 42.38 65.67 -1.40
N ALA A 72 42.31 64.57 -2.17
CA ALA A 72 43.49 63.74 -2.48
C ALA A 72 43.24 62.79 -3.66
N ARG A 73 44.23 62.74 -4.55
CA ARG A 73 44.26 62.06 -5.84
C ARG A 73 44.75 60.61 -5.69
N GLY A 74 44.23 59.75 -6.56
CA GLY A 74 44.82 58.45 -6.91
C GLY A 74 44.25 57.95 -8.23
N LEU A 75 44.79 58.45 -9.34
CA LEU A 75 44.50 57.94 -10.68
C LEU A 75 45.45 56.79 -10.99
N CYS A 76 44.93 55.68 -11.49
CA CYS A 76 45.63 54.89 -12.50
C CYS A 76 44.62 54.21 -13.43
N SER A 77 44.61 54.67 -14.67
CA SER A 77 43.95 54.09 -15.83
C SER A 77 44.88 53.11 -16.54
N PHE A 78 44.39 51.96 -17.03
CA PHE A 78 44.64 51.35 -18.37
C PHE A 78 44.07 49.91 -18.38
N VAL A 79 42.96 49.67 -19.09
CA VAL A 79 42.82 49.01 -20.42
C VAL A 79 42.40 47.52 -20.31
N PRO A 80 41.51 47.02 -21.21
CA PRO A 80 40.81 45.73 -21.05
C PRO A 80 41.44 44.57 -21.84
N THR A 81 40.85 43.38 -21.66
CA THR A 81 40.96 42.08 -22.40
C THR A 81 41.82 40.99 -21.73
N PRO A 82 41.65 39.69 -22.07
CA PRO A 82 40.43 38.90 -22.30
C PRO A 82 40.41 37.56 -21.51
N GLN A 83 39.22 36.95 -21.41
CA GLN A 83 38.90 35.52 -21.22
C GLN A 83 39.74 34.66 -20.25
N THR A 84 39.10 34.22 -19.17
CA THR A 84 39.23 32.83 -18.69
C THR A 84 37.86 32.20 -18.74
N ASP A 85 37.70 31.30 -19.70
CA ASP A 85 36.54 30.44 -19.85
C ASP A 85 36.32 29.64 -18.57
N LEU A 86 35.30 30.01 -17.80
CA LEU A 86 34.57 29.00 -17.04
C LEU A 86 33.75 28.24 -18.07
N VAL A 87 34.39 27.26 -18.70
CA VAL A 87 33.70 26.17 -19.37
C VAL A 87 32.86 25.49 -18.29
N ILE A 88 31.62 25.95 -18.16
CA ILE A 88 30.57 25.18 -17.52
C ILE A 88 30.48 23.92 -18.36
N SER A 89 31.07 22.85 -17.86
CA SER A 89 31.04 21.57 -18.53
C SER A 89 29.57 21.16 -18.72
N PRO A 90 29.19 20.60 -19.88
CA PRO A 90 27.81 20.12 -20.11
C PRO A 90 27.37 19.08 -19.05
N SER A 91 28.34 18.45 -18.39
CA SER A 91 28.14 17.52 -17.28
C SER A 91 27.54 18.16 -16.02
N GLU A 92 27.85 19.42 -15.71
CA GLU A 92 27.26 20.08 -14.53
C GLU A 92 25.82 20.53 -14.77
N LEU A 93 25.47 20.90 -16.01
CA LEU A 93 24.08 21.15 -16.38
C LEU A 93 23.25 19.87 -16.36
N LEU A 94 23.79 18.73 -16.80
CA LEU A 94 23.12 17.42 -16.67
C LEU A 94 22.99 16.96 -15.21
N ALA A 95 23.98 17.27 -14.36
CA ALA A 95 23.94 16.96 -12.92
C ALA A 95 22.98 17.89 -12.15
N ALA A 96 22.89 19.17 -12.52
CA ALA A 96 21.94 20.12 -11.95
C ALA A 96 20.50 19.89 -12.43
N GLN A 97 20.31 19.41 -13.67
CA GLN A 97 18.99 19.01 -14.19
C GLN A 97 18.43 17.78 -13.46
N ALA A 98 19.29 16.90 -12.93
CA ALA A 98 18.88 15.73 -12.15
C ALA A 98 18.25 16.11 -10.80
N ALA A 99 18.47 17.34 -10.30
CA ALA A 99 17.94 17.81 -9.02
C ALA A 99 16.53 18.43 -9.09
N TYR A 100 15.94 18.62 -10.29
CA TYR A 100 14.54 19.02 -10.44
C TYR A 100 13.73 17.97 -11.20
N ALA A 101 13.87 16.69 -10.81
CA ALA A 101 12.72 15.80 -10.89
C ALA A 101 11.68 16.35 -9.89
N ALA A 102 10.89 17.33 -10.32
CA ALA A 102 9.80 17.89 -9.54
C ALA A 102 9.06 16.74 -8.85
N GLN A 103 9.03 16.73 -7.52
CA GLN A 103 8.36 15.67 -6.77
C GLN A 103 6.94 15.55 -7.34
N ARG A 104 6.66 14.45 -8.05
CA ARG A 104 5.38 14.29 -8.74
C ARG A 104 4.28 14.42 -7.69
N VAL A 105 3.41 15.42 -7.85
CA VAL A 105 2.28 15.58 -6.94
C VAL A 105 1.24 14.54 -7.33
N GLN A 106 1.11 13.52 -6.49
CA GLN A 106 0.25 12.36 -6.73
C GLN A 106 -1.23 12.75 -6.78
N GLY A 107 -2.01 12.08 -7.62
CA GLY A 107 -3.47 12.19 -7.59
C GLY A 107 -4.04 13.30 -8.47
N LYS A 108 -3.33 13.66 -9.54
CA LYS A 108 -3.79 14.63 -10.54
C LYS A 108 -4.49 13.96 -11.72
N PHE A 109 -4.57 12.64 -11.73
CA PHE A 109 -5.15 11.84 -12.82
C PHE A 109 -4.42 12.05 -14.15
N GLU A 110 -3.10 12.26 -14.09
CA GLU A 110 -2.23 12.42 -15.25
C GLU A 110 -1.84 11.05 -15.83
N ASP A 111 -1.80 10.95 -17.16
CA ASP A 111 -1.35 9.74 -17.84
C ASP A 111 0.15 9.49 -17.57
N LEU A 112 0.50 8.22 -17.33
CA LEU A 112 1.85 7.82 -16.96
C LEU A 112 2.47 6.98 -18.06
N THR A 113 3.71 7.24 -18.43
CA THR A 113 4.46 6.40 -19.37
C THR A 113 5.38 5.45 -18.62
N LEU A 114 5.24 4.13 -18.83
CA LEU A 114 6.14 3.11 -18.27
C LEU A 114 6.86 2.35 -19.38
N ARG A 115 8.07 1.88 -19.06
CA ARG A 115 8.82 0.96 -19.92
C ARG A 115 8.22 -0.43 -19.84
N VAL A 116 8.13 -1.09 -21.00
CA VAL A 116 7.70 -2.48 -21.11
C VAL A 116 8.92 -3.37 -21.23
N THR A 117 9.05 -4.34 -20.34
CA THR A 117 10.19 -5.26 -20.31
C THR A 117 9.77 -6.72 -20.46
N ASN A 118 10.76 -7.59 -20.63
CA ASN A 118 10.60 -9.04 -20.65
C ASN A 118 11.15 -9.71 -19.38
N MET A 119 10.86 -11.01 -19.20
CA MET A 119 11.51 -11.85 -18.18
C MET A 119 13.05 -11.88 -18.27
N ARG A 120 13.61 -11.56 -19.44
CA ARG A 120 15.06 -11.47 -19.71
C ARG A 120 15.62 -10.06 -19.52
N ASN A 121 14.82 -9.10 -19.05
CA ASN A 121 15.14 -7.68 -18.93
C ASN A 121 15.48 -6.98 -20.27
N GLU A 122 14.98 -7.51 -21.38
CA GLU A 122 15.01 -6.84 -22.67
C GLU A 122 13.90 -5.77 -22.72
N ASP A 123 14.23 -4.58 -23.24
CA ASP A 123 13.26 -3.51 -23.47
C ASP A 123 12.44 -3.76 -24.73
N LYS A 124 11.11 -3.68 -24.61
CA LYS A 124 10.15 -3.87 -25.70
C LYS A 124 9.37 -2.62 -26.09
N GLY A 125 9.70 -1.47 -25.49
CA GLY A 125 9.10 -0.18 -25.79
C GLY A 125 8.50 0.50 -24.56
N MET A 126 7.55 1.40 -24.79
CA MET A 126 6.86 2.16 -23.74
C MET A 126 5.35 1.97 -23.87
N ILE A 127 4.65 1.98 -22.74
CA ILE A 127 3.18 1.93 -22.67
C ILE A 127 2.66 3.13 -21.90
N VAL A 128 1.54 3.68 -22.37
CA VAL A 128 0.80 4.73 -21.68
C VAL A 128 -0.22 4.09 -20.73
N LEU A 129 -0.18 4.47 -19.47
CA LEU A 129 -1.13 4.09 -18.44
C LEU A 129 -2.13 5.22 -18.24
N ALA A 130 -3.42 4.87 -18.20
CA ALA A 130 -4.49 5.83 -17.96
C ALA A 130 -4.40 6.44 -16.55
N GLY A 131 -4.29 7.76 -16.47
CA GLY A 131 -4.19 8.51 -15.22
C GLY A 131 -5.39 8.34 -14.30
N ASP A 132 -6.57 8.11 -14.87
CA ASP A 132 -7.81 7.87 -14.11
C ASP A 132 -7.77 6.58 -13.27
N VAL A 133 -6.89 5.62 -13.61
CA VAL A 133 -6.72 4.34 -12.92
C VAL A 133 -5.44 4.31 -12.10
N PHE A 134 -4.34 4.85 -12.64
CA PHE A 134 -2.99 4.71 -12.10
C PHE A 134 -2.46 5.98 -11.40
N ASP A 135 -3.16 7.11 -11.45
CA ASP A 135 -2.80 8.32 -10.71
C ASP A 135 -3.99 8.91 -9.92
N VAL A 136 -4.62 8.07 -9.10
CA VAL A 136 -5.70 8.47 -8.18
C VAL A 136 -5.12 8.92 -6.83
N PRO A 137 -5.67 9.96 -6.17
CA PRO A 137 -5.22 10.39 -4.86
C PRO A 137 -5.27 9.26 -3.83
N ILE A 138 -4.18 9.11 -3.06
CA ILE A 138 -4.00 7.99 -2.14
C ILE A 138 -4.91 8.17 -0.91
N ARG A 139 -5.94 7.32 -0.83
CA ARG A 139 -6.93 7.31 0.24
C ARG A 139 -6.86 6.05 1.10
N LYS A 140 -6.18 6.15 2.25
CA LYS A 140 -5.94 5.03 3.20
C LYS A 140 -7.24 4.47 3.79
N ASP A 141 -8.24 5.31 3.99
CA ASP A 141 -9.56 4.95 4.53
C ASP A 141 -10.30 3.93 3.64
N ILE A 142 -10.28 4.14 2.33
CA ILE A 142 -10.93 3.26 1.36
C ILE A 142 -10.20 1.92 1.29
N ILE A 143 -8.87 1.95 1.22
CA ILE A 143 -8.05 0.73 1.20
C ILE A 143 -8.36 -0.13 2.43
N HIS A 144 -8.33 0.48 3.63
CA HIS A 144 -8.62 -0.22 4.88
C HIS A 144 -10.02 -0.86 4.88
N ARG A 145 -11.05 -0.14 4.42
CA ARG A 145 -12.42 -0.68 4.30
C ARG A 145 -12.49 -1.87 3.34
N VAL A 146 -11.85 -1.79 2.18
CA VAL A 146 -11.84 -2.87 1.18
C VAL A 146 -11.10 -4.10 1.70
N VAL A 147 -9.96 -3.92 2.37
CA VAL A 147 -9.19 -5.03 2.96
C VAL A 147 -9.99 -5.71 4.07
N ARG A 148 -10.58 -4.95 5.00
CA ARG A 148 -11.45 -5.50 6.05
C ARG A 148 -12.62 -6.27 5.46
N TRP A 149 -13.25 -5.73 4.41
CA TRP A 149 -14.31 -6.42 3.68
C TRP A 149 -13.83 -7.77 3.10
N GLN A 150 -12.67 -7.79 2.44
CA GLN A 150 -12.11 -9.01 1.86
C GLN A 150 -11.79 -10.06 2.94
N LEU A 151 -11.16 -9.67 4.04
CA LEU A 151 -10.83 -10.56 5.15
C LEU A 151 -12.09 -11.09 5.83
N ALA A 152 -13.08 -10.23 6.09
CA ALA A 152 -14.34 -10.62 6.69
C ALA A 152 -15.12 -11.62 5.81
N LYS A 153 -15.12 -11.41 4.48
CA LYS A 153 -15.78 -12.30 3.52
C LYS A 153 -15.13 -13.68 3.42
N ARG A 154 -13.83 -13.80 3.67
CA ARG A 154 -13.10 -15.09 3.67
C ARG A 154 -13.34 -15.93 4.93
N ARG A 155 -13.86 -15.33 6.01
CA ARG A 155 -14.04 -16.03 7.30
C ARG A 155 -15.26 -16.96 7.25
N GLN A 156 -15.04 -18.24 7.58
CA GLN A 156 -16.08 -19.27 7.56
C GLN A 156 -17.05 -19.22 8.76
N GLY A 157 -16.54 -18.95 9.97
CA GLY A 157 -17.39 -18.80 11.16
C GLY A 157 -18.02 -20.11 11.69
N THR A 158 -17.31 -21.23 11.65
CA THR A 158 -17.77 -22.57 12.08
C THR A 158 -17.70 -22.83 13.59
N HIS A 159 -17.44 -21.80 14.39
CA HIS A 159 -17.44 -21.93 15.84
C HIS A 159 -18.84 -22.28 16.35
N SER A 160 -18.95 -23.31 17.18
CA SER A 160 -20.23 -23.71 17.78
C SER A 160 -20.00 -24.25 19.17
N THR A 161 -20.64 -23.62 20.15
CA THR A 161 -20.78 -24.17 21.51
C THR A 161 -22.14 -24.80 21.71
N LYS A 162 -22.23 -25.76 22.63
CA LYS A 162 -23.49 -26.39 22.98
C LYS A 162 -24.34 -25.49 23.87
N THR A 163 -25.56 -25.19 23.45
CA THR A 163 -26.57 -24.57 24.31
C THR A 163 -27.14 -25.59 25.28
N ILE A 164 -27.89 -25.12 26.28
CA ILE A 164 -28.50 -25.98 27.30
C ILE A 164 -29.37 -27.11 26.71
N SER A 165 -30.02 -26.85 25.57
CA SER A 165 -30.82 -27.82 24.83
C SER A 165 -29.98 -28.90 24.14
N GLU A 166 -28.76 -28.57 23.72
CA GLU A 166 -27.87 -29.44 22.94
C GLU A 166 -26.90 -30.26 23.81
N VAL A 167 -26.71 -29.86 25.07
CA VAL A 167 -25.93 -30.63 26.03
C VAL A 167 -26.68 -31.92 26.37
N SER A 168 -25.99 -33.05 26.25
CA SER A 168 -26.53 -34.36 26.61
C SER A 168 -26.72 -34.45 28.13
N GLY A 169 -27.89 -34.93 28.56
CA GLY A 169 -28.22 -35.10 29.97
C GLY A 169 -29.73 -35.10 30.22
N THR A 170 -30.13 -35.42 31.44
CA THR A 170 -31.56 -35.49 31.79
C THR A 170 -32.21 -34.11 31.88
N GLY A 171 -33.45 -34.01 31.37
CA GLY A 171 -34.35 -32.88 31.61
C GLY A 171 -35.06 -32.95 32.96
N ARG A 172 -34.91 -34.05 33.71
CA ARG A 172 -35.55 -34.23 35.01
C ARG A 172 -34.97 -33.28 36.05
N LYS A 173 -35.86 -32.72 36.88
CA LYS A 173 -35.46 -31.90 38.02
C LYS A 173 -34.60 -32.73 38.99
N PRO A 174 -33.44 -32.22 39.44
CA PRO A 174 -32.52 -33.02 40.26
C PRO A 174 -33.03 -33.34 41.67
N TRP A 175 -33.72 -32.39 42.31
CA TRP A 175 -34.34 -32.53 43.63
C TRP A 175 -35.55 -31.60 43.77
N PRO A 176 -36.48 -31.87 44.73
CA PRO A 176 -37.64 -31.01 44.96
C PRO A 176 -37.26 -29.56 45.28
N GLN A 177 -38.21 -28.65 45.06
CA GLN A 177 -37.99 -27.20 45.21
C GLN A 177 -37.62 -26.77 46.65
N LYS A 178 -38.01 -27.58 47.64
CA LYS A 178 -37.85 -27.35 49.08
C LYS A 178 -37.54 -28.70 49.77
N GLY A 179 -37.02 -28.65 51.00
CA GLY A 179 -36.77 -29.82 51.86
C GLY A 179 -35.34 -30.36 51.84
N THR A 180 -34.52 -30.03 50.83
CA THR A 180 -33.17 -30.60 50.67
C THR A 180 -32.03 -29.75 51.25
N GLY A 181 -32.29 -28.50 51.67
CA GLY A 181 -31.26 -27.56 52.15
C GLY A 181 -30.24 -27.06 51.10
N LYS A 182 -30.30 -27.56 49.86
CA LYS A 182 -29.42 -27.18 48.75
C LYS A 182 -29.97 -26.00 47.93
N ALA A 183 -29.11 -25.38 47.13
CA ALA A 183 -29.50 -24.40 46.13
C ALA A 183 -30.57 -24.96 45.17
N ARG A 184 -31.45 -24.10 44.68
CA ARG A 184 -32.57 -24.50 43.82
C ARG A 184 -32.10 -24.63 42.37
N HIS A 185 -32.32 -25.78 41.76
CA HIS A 185 -31.96 -26.01 40.36
C HIS A 185 -33.07 -26.71 39.57
N GLY A 186 -33.22 -26.30 38.30
CA GLY A 186 -34.15 -26.92 37.36
C GLY A 186 -33.53 -28.07 36.57
N THR A 187 -32.25 -27.97 36.21
CA THR A 187 -31.50 -28.99 35.47
C THR A 187 -30.01 -28.94 35.84
N LEU A 188 -29.31 -30.06 35.71
CA LEU A 188 -27.85 -30.15 35.91
C LEU A 188 -27.05 -29.71 34.68
N ARG A 189 -27.71 -29.46 33.53
CA ARG A 189 -27.06 -28.97 32.31
C ARG A 189 -26.83 -27.45 32.31
N GLY A 190 -27.18 -26.78 33.40
CA GLY A 190 -26.98 -25.34 33.57
C GLY A 190 -25.51 -24.95 33.54
N PRO A 191 -25.18 -23.71 33.15
CA PRO A 191 -23.81 -23.26 32.96
C PRO A 191 -22.96 -23.19 34.23
N GLN A 192 -23.60 -23.07 35.39
CA GLN A 192 -22.92 -23.10 36.68
C GLN A 192 -22.38 -24.48 37.06
N PHE A 193 -22.85 -25.54 36.37
CA PHE A 193 -22.42 -26.91 36.63
C PHE A 193 -21.25 -27.30 35.73
N ARG A 194 -20.38 -28.19 36.24
CA ARG A 194 -19.33 -28.81 35.43
C ARG A 194 -19.95 -29.60 34.29
N HIS A 195 -19.37 -29.51 33.10
CA HIS A 195 -19.90 -30.09 31.85
C HIS A 195 -21.28 -29.55 31.43
N GLY A 196 -21.72 -28.44 32.04
CA GLY A 196 -22.93 -27.72 31.65
C GLY A 196 -22.77 -26.93 30.36
N ALA A 197 -23.84 -26.27 29.95
CA ALA A 197 -23.87 -25.46 28.73
C ALA A 197 -22.98 -24.23 28.82
N THR A 198 -22.50 -23.75 27.66
CA THR A 198 -21.77 -22.48 27.59
C THR A 198 -22.76 -21.32 27.44
N MET A 199 -22.76 -20.37 28.38
CA MET A 199 -23.56 -19.14 28.24
C MET A 199 -22.89 -18.17 27.28
N HIS A 200 -23.70 -17.55 26.42
CA HIS A 200 -23.24 -16.59 25.40
C HIS A 200 -22.07 -17.11 24.56
N GLY A 201 -22.00 -18.43 24.40
CA GLY A 201 -20.99 -19.07 23.58
C GLY A 201 -21.24 -18.80 22.08
N PRO A 202 -20.19 -18.86 21.27
CA PRO A 202 -20.28 -18.53 19.86
C PRO A 202 -21.09 -19.59 19.09
N LYS A 203 -21.98 -19.14 18.21
CA LYS A 203 -22.78 -19.97 17.29
C LYS A 203 -22.38 -19.73 15.84
N PRO A 204 -22.49 -20.74 14.96
CA PRO A 204 -22.09 -20.59 13.57
C PRO A 204 -22.79 -19.41 12.92
N ARG A 205 -22.01 -18.48 12.37
CA ARG A 205 -22.53 -17.27 11.74
C ARG A 205 -21.62 -16.79 10.62
N SER A 206 -22.21 -16.11 9.64
CA SER A 206 -21.44 -15.42 8.62
C SER A 206 -20.84 -14.13 9.18
N HIS A 207 -19.58 -13.86 8.84
CA HIS A 207 -18.90 -12.60 9.11
C HIS A 207 -18.88 -11.65 7.91
N ALA A 208 -19.47 -12.05 6.78
CA ALA A 208 -19.41 -11.28 5.55
C ALA A 208 -20.15 -9.95 5.68
N ILE A 209 -19.45 -8.86 5.37
CA ILE A 209 -20.04 -7.52 5.25
C ILE A 209 -20.20 -7.17 3.77
N LYS A 210 -21.17 -6.32 3.42
CA LYS A 210 -21.38 -5.84 2.03
C LYS A 210 -20.68 -4.50 1.84
N LEU A 211 -20.07 -4.31 0.66
CA LEU A 211 -19.43 -3.05 0.26
C LEU A 211 -19.89 -2.66 -1.15
N GLN A 212 -20.09 -1.37 -1.40
CA GLN A 212 -20.58 -0.87 -2.68
C GLN A 212 -19.64 -1.24 -3.83
N LYS A 213 -20.20 -1.57 -5.01
CA LYS A 213 -19.42 -1.92 -6.22
C LYS A 213 -18.41 -0.81 -6.59
N LYS A 214 -18.83 0.46 -6.52
CA LYS A 214 -17.99 1.65 -6.80
C LYS A 214 -16.80 1.77 -5.83
N VAL A 215 -17.04 1.60 -4.53
CA VAL A 215 -15.98 1.67 -3.50
C VAL A 215 -14.93 0.57 -3.70
N ARG A 216 -15.36 -0.63 -4.11
CA ARG A 216 -14.42 -1.73 -4.42
C ARG A 216 -13.53 -1.43 -5.63
N ARG A 217 -14.08 -0.87 -6.72
CA ARG A 217 -13.29 -0.43 -7.88
C ARG A 217 -12.34 0.71 -7.51
N LEU A 218 -12.81 1.69 -6.76
CA LEU A 218 -12.00 2.81 -6.29
C LEU A 218 -10.82 2.33 -5.42
N GLY A 219 -11.05 1.39 -4.49
CA GLY A 219 -9.97 0.80 -3.70
C GLY A 219 -8.92 0.07 -4.56
N LEU A 220 -9.33 -0.53 -5.67
CA LEU A 220 -8.39 -1.15 -6.61
C LEU A 220 -7.59 -0.12 -7.40
N LYS A 221 -8.23 0.97 -7.88
CA LYS A 221 -7.54 2.10 -8.52
C LYS A 221 -6.47 2.71 -7.60
N ILE A 222 -6.84 2.98 -6.35
CA ILE A 222 -5.91 3.54 -5.35
C ILE A 222 -4.74 2.58 -5.09
N ALA A 223 -4.98 1.27 -5.01
CA ALA A 223 -3.92 0.29 -4.79
C ALA A 223 -2.93 0.22 -5.98
N LEU A 224 -3.44 0.28 -7.21
CA LEU A 224 -2.60 0.35 -8.42
C LEU A 224 -1.82 1.66 -8.48
N SER A 225 -2.48 2.79 -8.16
CA SER A 225 -1.86 4.10 -8.12
C SER A 225 -0.73 4.18 -7.08
N ALA A 226 -0.91 3.56 -5.91
CA ALA A 226 0.14 3.47 -4.89
C ALA A 226 1.36 2.67 -5.39
N ARG A 227 1.14 1.55 -6.10
CA ARG A 227 2.26 0.75 -6.66
C ARG A 227 2.99 1.47 -7.79
N ALA A 228 2.25 2.19 -8.64
CA ALA A 228 2.84 3.06 -9.66
C ALA A 228 3.64 4.20 -9.02
N ALA A 229 3.11 4.82 -7.95
CA ALA A 229 3.78 5.89 -7.21
C ALA A 229 5.09 5.46 -6.54
N GLU A 230 5.13 4.24 -6.02
CA GLU A 230 6.34 3.65 -5.43
C GLU A 230 7.34 3.17 -6.48
N GLY A 231 7.02 3.19 -7.78
CA GLY A 231 7.86 2.62 -8.83
C GLY A 231 7.96 1.09 -8.79
N LYS A 232 7.06 0.42 -8.04
CA LYS A 232 7.04 -1.04 -7.85
C LYS A 232 6.05 -1.77 -8.78
N LEU A 233 5.49 -1.03 -9.73
CA LEU A 233 4.69 -1.55 -10.82
C LEU A 233 5.58 -1.75 -12.04
N MET A 234 5.72 -2.98 -12.51
CA MET A 234 6.44 -3.32 -13.73
C MET A 234 5.46 -3.83 -14.77
N VAL A 235 5.62 -3.39 -16.01
CA VAL A 235 4.79 -3.85 -17.13
C VAL A 235 5.60 -4.74 -18.04
N PHE A 236 5.09 -5.93 -18.28
CA PHE A 236 5.68 -6.93 -19.15
C PHE A 236 4.89 -7.00 -20.44
N ASP A 237 5.56 -7.33 -21.54
CA ASP A 237 4.83 -7.62 -22.77
C ASP A 237 4.07 -8.95 -22.62
N THR A 238 4.80 -10.05 -22.47
CA THR A 238 4.24 -11.40 -22.30
C THR A 238 5.07 -12.23 -21.31
N PHE A 239 4.44 -13.15 -20.59
CA PHE A 239 5.11 -14.13 -19.73
C PHE A 239 5.49 -15.41 -20.50
N ASP A 240 6.46 -15.30 -21.40
CA ASP A 240 6.94 -16.44 -22.17
C ASP A 240 8.05 -17.18 -21.44
N LEU A 241 7.71 -18.34 -20.88
CA LEU A 241 8.66 -19.31 -20.34
C LEU A 241 8.82 -20.47 -21.33
N THR A 242 10.06 -20.76 -21.72
CA THR A 242 10.37 -21.90 -22.59
C THR A 242 10.05 -23.21 -21.86
N THR A 243 10.46 -23.30 -20.59
CA THR A 243 10.28 -24.47 -19.72
C THR A 243 9.34 -24.16 -18.55
N HIS A 244 8.84 -25.20 -17.87
CA HIS A 244 8.05 -25.07 -16.63
C HIS A 244 8.92 -25.12 -15.36
N LYS A 245 10.21 -24.78 -15.47
CA LYS A 245 11.19 -24.92 -14.38
C LYS A 245 11.11 -23.72 -13.43
N THR A 246 10.92 -23.99 -12.15
CA THR A 246 10.88 -22.98 -11.07
C THR A 246 12.14 -22.11 -11.01
N LYS A 247 13.29 -22.67 -11.42
CA LYS A 247 14.59 -21.98 -11.47
C LYS A 247 14.57 -20.75 -12.38
N GLU A 248 13.78 -20.75 -13.46
CA GLU A 248 13.69 -19.60 -14.37
C GLU A 248 13.04 -18.40 -13.66
N VAL A 249 11.91 -18.63 -12.97
CA VAL A 249 11.21 -17.59 -12.19
C VAL A 249 12.04 -17.15 -10.99
N ALA A 250 12.65 -18.09 -10.27
CA ALA A 250 13.49 -17.78 -9.11
C ALA A 250 14.70 -16.90 -9.49
N LYS A 251 15.37 -17.20 -10.62
CA LYS A 251 16.46 -16.38 -11.16
C LYS A 251 16.02 -14.96 -11.43
N TYR A 252 14.87 -14.78 -12.07
CA TYR A 252 14.31 -13.46 -12.35
C TYR A 252 14.02 -12.69 -11.05
N VAL A 253 13.39 -13.32 -10.07
CA VAL A 253 13.14 -12.67 -8.77
C VAL A 253 14.44 -12.28 -8.06
N SER A 254 15.50 -13.08 -8.17
CA SER A 254 16.82 -12.73 -7.62
C SER A 254 17.52 -11.58 -8.33
N GLN A 255 17.16 -11.27 -9.58
CA GLN A 255 17.69 -10.12 -10.32
C GLN A 255 17.01 -8.81 -9.92
N LEU A 256 15.80 -8.88 -9.36
CA LEU A 256 15.07 -7.71 -8.91
C LEU A 256 15.62 -7.26 -7.55
N GLU A 257 16.17 -6.05 -7.52
CA GLU A 257 16.63 -5.44 -6.28
C GLU A 257 15.44 -5.14 -5.35
N ASN A 258 15.65 -5.30 -4.03
CA ASN A 258 14.70 -4.91 -2.99
C ASN A 258 13.30 -5.58 -3.05
N CYS A 259 13.18 -6.75 -3.69
CA CYS A 259 11.91 -7.49 -3.82
C CYS A 259 11.86 -8.70 -2.89
N LYS A 260 10.96 -8.71 -1.89
CA LYS A 260 10.75 -9.91 -1.05
C LYS A 260 9.61 -10.77 -1.57
N LYS A 261 8.55 -10.14 -2.07
CA LYS A 261 7.36 -10.83 -2.60
C LYS A 261 6.89 -10.20 -3.90
N ILE A 262 6.58 -11.04 -4.88
CA ILE A 262 6.19 -10.65 -6.23
C ILE A 262 4.79 -11.18 -6.57
N LEU A 263 3.97 -10.33 -7.18
CA LEU A 263 2.68 -10.71 -7.73
C LEU A 263 2.71 -10.57 -9.25
N LEU A 264 2.55 -11.70 -9.95
CA LEU A 264 2.47 -11.77 -11.41
C LEU A 264 0.99 -11.75 -11.83
N VAL A 265 0.62 -10.87 -12.75
CA VAL A 265 -0.75 -10.72 -13.24
C VAL A 265 -0.82 -10.92 -14.73
N GLU A 266 -1.50 -11.97 -15.15
CA GLU A 266 -1.73 -12.30 -16.55
C GLU A 266 -3.10 -11.78 -17.00
N GLY A 267 -3.22 -11.27 -18.23
CA GLY A 267 -4.47 -10.71 -18.71
C GLY A 267 -5.56 -11.76 -18.91
N GLY A 268 -5.17 -12.93 -19.43
CA GLY A 268 -6.03 -14.07 -19.72
C GLY A 268 -6.07 -15.16 -18.63
N PRO A 269 -6.48 -16.39 -19.01
CA PRO A 269 -6.28 -17.55 -18.16
C PRO A 269 -4.79 -17.79 -17.95
N VAL A 270 -4.41 -18.24 -16.76
CA VAL A 270 -3.00 -18.42 -16.42
C VAL A 270 -2.34 -19.47 -17.32
N ASN A 271 -1.22 -19.13 -17.97
CA ASN A 271 -0.44 -20.08 -18.74
C ASN A 271 0.01 -21.24 -17.84
N LYS A 272 -0.26 -22.49 -18.26
CA LYS A 272 0.06 -23.70 -17.51
C LYS A 272 1.53 -23.76 -17.09
N LYS A 273 2.46 -23.34 -17.96
CA LYS A 273 3.91 -23.32 -17.66
C LYS A 273 4.23 -22.36 -16.52
N LEU A 274 3.67 -21.15 -16.58
CA LEU A 274 3.86 -20.11 -15.55
C LEU A 274 3.26 -20.54 -14.21
N GLY A 275 2.05 -21.12 -14.25
CA GLY A 275 1.39 -21.66 -13.06
C GLY A 275 2.24 -22.72 -12.37
N LEU A 276 2.72 -23.73 -13.10
CA LEU A 276 3.58 -24.79 -12.57
C LEU A 276 4.92 -24.26 -12.05
N ALA A 277 5.54 -23.32 -12.78
CA ALA A 277 6.82 -22.73 -12.38
C ALA A 277 6.71 -21.89 -11.10
N THR A 278 5.52 -21.34 -10.81
CA THR A 278 5.33 -20.43 -9.67
C THR A 278 4.71 -21.11 -8.44
N GLN A 279 3.92 -22.18 -8.62
CA GLN A 279 3.17 -22.83 -7.54
C GLN A 279 4.03 -23.28 -6.33
N ASN A 280 5.29 -23.65 -6.57
CA ASN A 280 6.21 -24.08 -5.51
C ASN A 280 6.90 -22.91 -4.77
N LEU A 281 6.84 -21.68 -5.31
CA LEU A 281 7.52 -20.52 -4.76
C LEU A 281 6.58 -19.76 -3.80
N HIS A 282 6.93 -19.70 -2.51
CA HIS A 282 6.07 -19.05 -1.50
C HIS A 282 6.02 -17.51 -1.62
N TYR A 283 7.02 -16.90 -2.24
CA TYR A 283 7.13 -15.45 -2.42
C TYR A 283 6.63 -14.96 -3.78
N ALA A 284 6.31 -15.86 -4.71
CA ALA A 284 5.81 -15.52 -6.03
C ALA A 284 4.40 -16.09 -6.20
N ASN A 285 3.44 -15.23 -6.52
CA ASN A 285 2.06 -15.65 -6.78
C ASN A 285 1.64 -15.18 -8.16
N VAL A 286 0.85 -16.00 -8.87
CA VAL A 286 0.27 -15.67 -10.17
C VAL A 286 -1.23 -15.53 -10.02
N LEU A 287 -1.80 -14.47 -10.57
CA LEU A 287 -3.24 -14.25 -10.66
C LEU A 287 -3.64 -13.88 -12.08
N PRO A 288 -4.80 -14.32 -12.57
CA PRO A 288 -5.41 -13.71 -13.75
C PRO A 288 -5.95 -12.31 -13.41
N SER A 289 -6.05 -11.43 -14.39
CA SER A 289 -6.53 -10.04 -14.25
C SER A 289 -7.92 -9.93 -13.60
N ILE A 290 -8.79 -10.91 -13.86
CA ILE A 290 -10.12 -11.04 -13.25
C ILE A 290 -10.05 -11.26 -11.73
N GLY A 291 -9.04 -11.99 -11.24
CA GLY A 291 -8.82 -12.31 -9.84
C GLY A 291 -8.04 -11.25 -9.05
N LEU A 292 -7.68 -10.15 -9.70
CA LEU A 292 -6.89 -9.10 -9.06
C LEU A 292 -7.65 -8.46 -7.89
N ASN A 293 -6.96 -8.34 -6.76
CA ASN A 293 -7.58 -7.92 -5.51
C ASN A 293 -6.64 -7.02 -4.70
N VAL A 294 -7.23 -6.10 -3.93
CA VAL A 294 -6.48 -5.11 -3.13
C VAL A 294 -5.55 -5.77 -2.10
N TYR A 295 -6.03 -6.77 -1.37
CA TYR A 295 -5.24 -7.47 -0.36
C TYR A 295 -3.94 -8.08 -0.93
N SER A 296 -4.02 -8.76 -2.07
CA SER A 296 -2.87 -9.36 -2.74
C SER A 296 -1.90 -8.29 -3.21
N ILE A 297 -2.37 -7.17 -3.78
CA ILE A 297 -1.48 -6.06 -4.19
C ILE A 297 -0.71 -5.51 -3.00
N LEU A 298 -1.35 -5.38 -1.83
CA LEU A 298 -0.69 -4.87 -0.63
C LEU A 298 0.24 -5.89 0.04
N GLN A 299 -0.07 -7.17 -0.06
CA GLN A 299 0.72 -8.25 0.54
C GLN A 299 2.06 -8.47 -0.18
N HIS A 300 2.15 -8.12 -1.46
CA HIS A 300 3.35 -8.25 -2.28
C HIS A 300 4.01 -6.89 -2.47
N ASP A 301 5.33 -6.86 -2.56
CA ASP A 301 6.08 -5.62 -2.68
C ASP A 301 6.03 -5.11 -4.13
N THR A 302 6.28 -6.00 -5.08
CA THR A 302 6.26 -5.71 -6.51
C THR A 302 5.09 -6.35 -7.22
N LEU A 303 4.51 -5.58 -8.14
CA LEU A 303 3.42 -5.97 -9.00
C LEU A 303 3.91 -5.99 -10.44
N VAL A 304 3.91 -7.16 -11.06
CA VAL A 304 4.27 -7.33 -12.48
C VAL A 304 3.02 -7.69 -13.26
N MET A 305 2.69 -6.90 -14.27
CA MET A 305 1.48 -7.07 -15.07
C MET A 305 1.84 -7.22 -16.54
N THR A 306 1.15 -8.08 -17.29
CA THR A 306 1.28 -8.04 -18.76
C THR A 306 0.59 -6.80 -19.34
N ALA A 307 1.00 -6.36 -20.54
CA ALA A 307 0.37 -5.27 -21.28
C ALA A 307 -1.12 -5.58 -21.53
N ASP A 308 -1.43 -6.83 -21.88
CA ASP A 308 -2.82 -7.33 -21.98
C ASP A 308 -3.59 -7.19 -20.64
N ALA A 309 -2.94 -7.49 -19.51
CA ALA A 309 -3.58 -7.31 -18.20
C ALA A 309 -3.87 -5.86 -17.87
N VAL A 310 -2.98 -4.93 -18.24
CA VAL A 310 -3.19 -3.49 -18.08
C VAL A 310 -4.42 -3.06 -18.88
N ASN A 311 -4.47 -3.40 -20.16
CA ASN A 311 -5.57 -3.03 -21.06
C ASN A 311 -6.93 -3.52 -20.54
N ARG A 312 -7.02 -4.80 -20.15
CA ARG A 312 -8.25 -5.38 -19.60
C ARG A 312 -8.70 -4.73 -18.28
N ILE A 313 -7.74 -4.29 -17.46
CA ILE A 313 -8.07 -3.63 -16.20
C ILE A 313 -8.58 -2.21 -16.46
N VAL A 314 -7.95 -1.48 -17.37
CA VAL A 314 -8.40 -0.15 -17.79
C VAL A 314 -9.82 -0.24 -18.35
N GLU A 315 -10.05 -1.16 -19.30
CA GLU A 315 -11.38 -1.43 -19.86
C GLU A 315 -12.42 -1.74 -18.76
N ARG A 316 -12.09 -2.63 -17.82
CA ARG A 316 -12.97 -2.97 -16.70
C ARG A 316 -13.30 -1.77 -15.80
N MET A 317 -12.38 -0.81 -15.67
CA MET A 317 -12.58 0.38 -14.87
C MET A 317 -13.43 1.44 -15.57
N HIS A 318 -13.28 1.58 -16.90
CA HIS A 318 -14.06 2.49 -17.73
C HIS A 318 -15.48 1.99 -17.97
N THR A 319 -15.67 0.68 -18.17
CA THR A 319 -16.99 0.09 -18.38
C THR A 319 -17.93 0.40 -17.21
N PRO A 320 -19.09 1.06 -17.44
CA PRO A 320 -19.99 1.46 -16.38
C PRO A 320 -20.53 0.27 -15.59
N ILE A 321 -20.84 0.49 -14.31
CA ILE A 321 -21.42 -0.54 -13.46
C ILE A 321 -22.91 -0.61 -13.74
N ASN A 322 -23.34 -1.61 -14.50
CA ASN A 322 -24.76 -1.94 -14.62
C ASN A 322 -25.29 -2.37 -13.23
N ARG A 323 -26.40 -1.74 -12.83
CA ARG A 323 -26.97 -1.91 -11.48
C ARG A 323 -27.42 -3.34 -11.28
#